data_AF-A0A8T8XBS9-F1
#
_entry.id   AF-A0A8T8XBS9-F1
#
_cell.length_a   1.000
_cell.length_b   1.000
_cell.length_c   1.000
_cell.angle_alpha   90.00
_cell.angle_beta   90.00
_cell.angle_gamma   90.00
#
_symmetry.space_group_name_H-M   'P 1'
#
loop_
_entity.id
_entity.type
_entity.pdbx_description
1 polymer ?
#
loop_
_entity_poly.entity_id
_entity_poly.type
_entity_poly.pdbx_seq_one_letter_code
_entity_poly.pdbx_strand_id
1 'polypeptide(L)'
;MGDFSPPPYQLLSEAIIFWSVATVLYIGRIVSRVISTGSIKRLYFEDYVMSVTFLIYTTLLVLIQVSAHYASNLFDPAQYDEIMSNPQEVRDRIFGSKIVIGLEQCMLFSTWGVKICMLTMFWRLTQNFRLLRMYVKLIAALIAVGFLVIMVTYYAVYCRPFSQYWAMPVRDMQCATYQNYSITQAVFNISSDAAMLALPFPLLRKAQMRRGKKIMLAGVMSLGVFTIAAAILNKVFNFASPLTTTYQLWYIREASTAIYVANMACLSPLIRRVFSSKMYQKTNRLHGQHARWHGIDPSSASRSMQSKKNPRCWHPIHLSHASEGKFDQCTMSIRKALRG
;
A
#
# COMPACT_ATOMS: atom_id res chain seq x y z
N MET A 1 -14.58 -2.45 30.16
CA MET A 1 -15.29 -2.49 28.86
C MET A 1 -14.91 -3.80 28.19
N GLY A 2 -15.69 -4.88 28.36
CA GLY A 2 -15.44 -6.10 27.59
C GLY A 2 -15.82 -7.41 28.27
N ASP A 3 -17.11 -7.60 28.57
CA ASP A 3 -17.67 -8.94 28.86
C ASP A 3 -18.83 -9.31 27.91
N PHE A 4 -19.16 -8.44 26.94
CA PHE A 4 -20.26 -8.66 26.00
C PHE A 4 -19.71 -8.80 24.59
N SER A 5 -20.00 -9.94 23.96
CA SER A 5 -19.75 -10.16 22.53
C SER A 5 -20.52 -9.13 21.70
N PRO A 6 -19.88 -8.47 20.72
CA PRO A 6 -20.56 -7.49 19.87
C PRO A 6 -21.72 -8.15 19.12
N PRO A 7 -22.89 -7.48 19.05
CA PRO A 7 -24.02 -8.01 18.31
C PRO A 7 -23.76 -8.01 16.80
N PRO A 8 -24.39 -8.92 16.02
CA PRO A 8 -24.13 -9.05 14.58
C PRO A 8 -24.34 -7.76 13.76
N TYR A 9 -25.25 -6.88 14.18
CA TYR A 9 -25.49 -5.60 13.50
C TYR A 9 -24.32 -4.63 13.65
N GLN A 10 -23.58 -4.69 14.76
CA GLN A 10 -22.40 -3.85 14.99
C GLN A 10 -21.25 -4.28 14.08
N LEU A 11 -21.02 -5.59 13.98
CA LEU A 11 -20.03 -6.17 13.06
C LEU A 11 -20.35 -5.80 11.61
N LEU A 12 -21.62 -5.92 11.20
CA LEU A 12 -22.08 -5.53 9.88
C LEU A 12 -21.83 -4.04 9.60
N SER A 13 -22.17 -3.18 10.55
CA SER A 13 -22.03 -1.73 10.42
C SER A 13 -20.56 -1.34 10.23
N GLU A 14 -19.66 -1.87 11.06
CA GLU A 14 -18.22 -1.63 10.89
C GLU A 14 -17.72 -2.20 9.56
N ALA A 15 -18.09 -3.44 9.21
CA ALA A 15 -17.67 -4.07 7.95
C ALA A 15 -18.08 -3.23 6.73
N ILE A 16 -19.32 -2.73 6.67
CA ILE A 16 -19.80 -1.89 5.55
C ILE A 16 -19.03 -0.57 5.48
N ILE A 17 -18.83 0.11 6.62
CA ILE A 17 -18.11 1.39 6.66
C ILE A 17 -16.69 1.19 6.14
N PHE A 18 -15.96 0.19 6.67
CA PHE A 18 -14.58 -0.04 6.25
C PHE A 18 -14.49 -0.56 4.80
N TRP A 19 -15.39 -1.45 4.38
CA TRP A 19 -15.43 -1.95 3.02
C TRP A 19 -15.72 -0.84 1.99
N SER A 20 -16.61 0.09 2.29
CA SER A 20 -16.93 1.20 1.40
C SER A 20 -15.71 2.09 1.13
N VAL A 21 -14.97 2.45 2.18
CA VAL A 21 -13.73 3.23 2.07
C VAL A 21 -12.66 2.43 1.32
N ALA A 22 -12.52 1.13 1.62
CA ALA A 22 -11.58 0.25 0.92
C ALA A 22 -11.86 0.21 -0.59
N THR A 23 -13.13 0.09 -0.95
CA THR A 23 -13.61 0.04 -2.34
C THR A 23 -13.27 1.34 -3.08
N VAL A 24 -13.53 2.50 -2.46
CA VAL A 24 -13.18 3.80 -3.06
C VAL A 24 -11.68 3.92 -3.30
N LEU A 25 -10.85 3.52 -2.34
CA LEU A 25 -9.39 3.56 -2.48
C LEU A 25 -8.88 2.58 -3.54
N TYR A 26 -9.45 1.38 -3.61
CA TYR A 26 -9.12 0.37 -4.62
C TYR A 26 -9.51 0.82 -6.03
N ILE A 27 -10.75 1.29 -6.23
CA ILE A 27 -11.20 1.85 -7.51
C ILE A 27 -10.30 3.02 -7.91
N GLY A 28 -10.03 3.93 -6.95
CA GLY A 28 -9.12 5.05 -7.15
C GLY A 28 -7.74 4.60 -7.64
N ARG A 29 -7.18 3.53 -7.04
CA ARG A 29 -5.93 2.92 -7.50
C ARG A 29 -6.02 2.46 -8.94
N ILE A 30 -7.03 1.66 -9.31
CA ILE A 30 -7.17 1.12 -10.67
C ILE A 30 -7.32 2.26 -11.68
N VAL A 31 -8.21 3.23 -11.43
CA VAL A 31 -8.39 4.41 -12.29
C VAL A 31 -7.08 5.18 -12.45
N SER A 32 -6.34 5.41 -11.36
CA SER A 32 -5.06 6.10 -11.39
C SER A 32 -4.03 5.37 -12.27
N ARG A 33 -4.01 4.03 -12.21
CA ARG A 33 -3.13 3.20 -13.04
C ARG A 33 -3.53 3.23 -14.51
N VAL A 34 -4.83 3.14 -14.82
CA VAL A 34 -5.33 3.22 -16.19
C VAL A 34 -4.99 4.56 -16.82
N ILE A 35 -5.16 5.67 -16.10
CA ILE A 35 -4.76 7.00 -16.57
C ILE A 35 -3.25 7.09 -16.80
N SER A 36 -2.43 6.51 -15.92
CA SER A 36 -0.97 6.57 -16.05
C SER A 36 -0.39 5.66 -17.14
N THR A 37 -1.05 4.56 -17.48
CA THR A 37 -0.54 3.55 -18.43
C THR A 37 -1.27 3.57 -19.77
N GLY A 38 -2.40 4.27 -19.87
CA GLY A 38 -3.20 4.45 -21.08
C GLY A 38 -4.07 3.24 -21.45
N SER A 39 -4.03 2.12 -20.71
CA SER A 39 -4.87 0.95 -20.97
C SER A 39 -4.97 0.00 -19.76
N ILE A 40 -6.16 -0.59 -19.57
CA ILE A 40 -6.40 -1.66 -18.57
C ILE A 40 -5.55 -2.91 -18.81
N LYS A 41 -5.13 -3.18 -20.05
CA LYS A 41 -4.31 -4.36 -20.36
C LYS A 41 -2.85 -4.23 -19.93
N ARG A 42 -2.43 -3.04 -19.48
CA ARG A 42 -1.05 -2.73 -19.05
C ARG A 42 -0.94 -2.49 -17.54
N LEU A 43 -1.78 -3.18 -16.76
CA LEU A 43 -1.68 -3.18 -15.31
C LEU A 43 -0.40 -3.87 -14.85
N TYR A 44 0.11 -3.44 -13.70
CA TYR A 44 1.30 -4.01 -13.13
C TYR A 44 0.97 -5.28 -12.34
N PHE A 45 1.96 -6.16 -12.16
CA PHE A 45 1.82 -7.37 -11.32
C PHE A 45 1.22 -7.08 -9.93
N GLU A 46 1.67 -5.99 -9.28
CA GLU A 46 1.15 -5.53 -7.99
C GLU A 46 -0.35 -5.17 -8.00
N ASP A 47 -0.91 -4.77 -9.14
CA ASP A 47 -2.34 -4.47 -9.27
C ASP A 47 -3.16 -5.76 -9.33
N TYR A 48 -2.70 -6.79 -10.03
CA TYR A 48 -3.34 -8.11 -10.01
C TYR A 48 -3.33 -8.75 -8.62
N VAL A 49 -2.18 -8.68 -7.93
CA VAL A 49 -2.08 -9.16 -6.54
C VAL A 49 -3.06 -8.41 -5.65
N MET A 50 -3.16 -7.08 -5.77
CA MET A 50 -4.11 -6.28 -5.00
C MET A 50 -5.57 -6.64 -5.32
N SER A 51 -5.93 -6.89 -6.59
CA SER A 51 -7.28 -7.31 -6.97
C SER A 51 -7.67 -8.64 -6.32
N VAL A 52 -6.79 -9.64 -6.37
CA VAL A 52 -7.02 -10.93 -5.69
C VAL A 52 -7.13 -10.73 -4.18
N THR A 53 -6.23 -9.94 -3.60
CA THR A 53 -6.24 -9.63 -2.16
C THR A 53 -7.54 -8.95 -1.74
N PHE A 54 -8.08 -8.03 -2.55
CA PHE A 54 -9.32 -7.34 -2.27
C PHE A 54 -10.55 -8.27 -2.30
N LEU A 55 -10.55 -9.27 -3.21
CA LEU A 55 -11.58 -10.31 -3.24
C LEU A 55 -11.52 -11.20 -1.99
N ILE A 56 -10.33 -11.60 -1.57
CA ILE A 56 -10.13 -12.39 -0.35
C ILE A 56 -10.54 -11.57 0.89
N TYR A 57 -10.19 -10.28 0.94
CA TYR A 57 -10.63 -9.36 1.99
C TYR A 57 -12.16 -9.21 2.03
N THR A 58 -12.81 -9.11 0.88
CA THR A 58 -14.29 -9.06 0.83
C THR A 58 -14.88 -10.38 1.35
N THR A 59 -14.28 -11.51 0.98
CA THR A 59 -14.66 -12.84 1.49
C THR A 59 -14.48 -12.92 3.00
N LEU A 60 -13.38 -12.39 3.55
CA LEU A 60 -13.16 -12.30 5.00
C LEU A 60 -14.30 -11.58 5.71
N LEU A 61 -14.72 -10.41 5.23
CA LEU A 61 -15.82 -9.66 5.85
C LEU A 61 -17.15 -10.40 5.80
N VAL A 62 -17.44 -11.08 4.69
CA VAL A 62 -18.62 -11.94 4.57
C VAL A 62 -18.56 -13.09 5.57
N LEU A 63 -17.42 -13.77 5.69
CA LEU A 63 -17.24 -14.86 6.64
C LEU A 63 -17.34 -14.39 8.09
N ILE A 64 -16.84 -13.19 8.43
CA ILE A 64 -17.04 -12.58 9.75
C ILE A 64 -18.53 -12.40 10.02
N GLN A 65 -19.29 -11.85 9.07
CA GLN A 65 -20.73 -11.66 9.24
C GLN A 65 -21.47 -12.97 9.42
N VAL A 66 -21.16 -13.99 8.60
CA VAL A 66 -21.78 -15.32 8.75
C VAL A 66 -21.39 -15.93 10.09
N SER A 67 -20.12 -15.84 10.49
CA SER A 67 -19.65 -16.38 11.78
C SER A 67 -20.33 -15.72 12.98
N ALA A 68 -20.76 -14.47 12.88
CA ALA A 68 -21.46 -13.78 13.96
C ALA A 68 -22.83 -14.40 14.31
N HIS A 69 -23.39 -15.23 13.41
CA HIS A 69 -24.65 -15.93 13.63
C HIS A 69 -24.47 -17.35 14.21
N TYR A 70 -23.24 -17.86 14.31
CA TYR A 70 -22.95 -19.20 14.80
C TYR A 70 -21.93 -19.15 15.95
N ALA A 71 -22.14 -19.97 16.97
CA ALA A 71 -21.12 -20.18 17.99
C ALA A 71 -20.01 -21.11 17.47
N SER A 72 -18.84 -21.10 18.11
CA SER A 72 -17.74 -22.01 17.78
C SER A 72 -17.65 -23.18 18.78
N ASN A 73 -16.63 -24.01 18.60
CA ASN A 73 -16.23 -25.09 19.51
C ASN A 73 -15.54 -24.60 20.79
N LEU A 74 -15.33 -23.28 20.94
CA LEU A 74 -14.86 -22.66 22.17
C LEU A 74 -16.06 -22.14 22.97
N PHE A 75 -16.27 -22.67 24.17
CA PHE A 75 -17.38 -22.33 25.05
C PHE A 75 -16.99 -22.50 26.53
N ASP A 76 -17.79 -21.95 27.44
CA ASP A 76 -17.58 -22.10 28.88
C ASP A 76 -17.83 -23.55 29.30
N PRO A 77 -16.89 -24.22 30.02
CA PRO A 77 -17.09 -25.58 30.53
C PRO A 77 -18.40 -25.78 31.31
N ALA A 78 -18.94 -24.74 31.95
CA ALA A 78 -20.22 -24.82 32.67
C ALA A 78 -21.42 -25.13 31.77
N GLN A 79 -21.33 -24.81 30.47
CA GLN A 79 -22.40 -25.03 29.49
C GLN A 79 -22.29 -26.39 28.78
N TYR A 80 -21.31 -27.23 29.15
CA TYR A 80 -21.00 -28.46 28.44
C TYR A 80 -22.19 -29.41 28.32
N ASP A 81 -22.86 -29.70 29.43
CA ASP A 81 -23.97 -30.66 29.47
C ASP A 81 -25.18 -30.17 28.67
N GLU A 82 -25.47 -28.86 28.75
CA GLU A 82 -26.56 -28.22 28.00
C GLU A 82 -26.32 -28.33 26.48
N ILE A 83 -25.13 -27.95 26.03
CA ILE A 83 -24.75 -27.96 24.60
C ILE A 83 -24.76 -29.40 24.07
N MET A 84 -24.19 -30.35 24.81
CA MET A 84 -24.12 -31.75 24.39
C MET A 84 -25.48 -32.44 24.37
N SER A 85 -26.43 -31.97 25.17
CA SER A 85 -27.80 -32.48 25.15
C SER A 85 -28.59 -32.08 23.91
N ASN A 86 -28.16 -31.04 23.18
CA ASN A 86 -28.85 -30.50 22.01
C ASN A 86 -28.10 -30.79 20.69
N PRO A 87 -28.53 -31.79 19.90
CA PRO A 87 -27.87 -32.14 18.64
C PRO A 87 -27.88 -31.03 17.58
N GLN A 88 -28.85 -30.09 17.63
CA GLN A 88 -28.87 -28.97 16.69
C GLN A 88 -27.75 -27.99 17.01
N GLU A 89 -27.59 -27.64 18.29
CA GLU A 89 -26.54 -26.72 18.73
C GLU A 89 -25.13 -27.27 18.44
N VAL A 90 -24.92 -28.57 18.63
CA VAL A 90 -23.66 -29.22 18.26
C VAL A 90 -23.35 -29.07 16.77
N ARG A 91 -24.35 -29.27 15.89
CA ARG A 91 -24.15 -29.12 14.43
C ARG A 91 -23.85 -27.68 14.04
N ASP A 92 -24.56 -26.72 14.63
CA ASP A 92 -24.37 -25.30 14.37
C ASP A 92 -22.97 -24.84 14.81
N ARG A 93 -22.48 -25.34 15.95
CA ARG A 93 -21.12 -25.06 16.44
C ARG A 93 -20.02 -25.69 15.60
N ILE A 94 -20.24 -26.90 15.09
CA ILE A 94 -19.33 -27.53 14.13
C ILE A 94 -19.25 -26.70 12.85
N PHE A 95 -20.39 -26.20 12.35
CA PHE A 95 -20.44 -25.33 11.18
C PHE A 95 -19.75 -23.98 11.44
N GLY A 96 -20.03 -23.33 12.56
CA GLY A 96 -19.37 -22.10 12.99
C GLY A 96 -17.85 -22.26 13.08
N SER A 97 -17.36 -23.36 13.65
CA SER A 97 -15.92 -23.66 13.75
C SER A 97 -15.25 -23.81 12.38
N LYS A 98 -15.94 -24.40 11.40
CA LYS A 98 -15.43 -24.47 10.01
C LYS A 98 -15.36 -23.10 9.34
N ILE A 99 -16.31 -22.21 9.62
CA ILE A 99 -16.26 -20.82 9.13
C ILE A 99 -15.06 -20.08 9.71
N VAL A 100 -14.76 -20.26 11.01
CA VAL A 100 -13.60 -19.65 11.67
C VAL A 100 -12.29 -20.07 11.00
N ILE A 101 -12.14 -21.33 10.60
CA ILE A 101 -10.97 -21.78 9.81
C ILE A 101 -10.84 -20.97 8.52
N GLY A 102 -11.94 -20.83 7.75
CA GLY A 102 -11.96 -20.04 6.52
C GLY A 102 -11.63 -18.56 6.76
N LEU A 103 -12.14 -17.98 7.84
CA LEU A 103 -11.88 -16.61 8.27
C LEU A 103 -10.39 -16.41 8.57
N GLU A 104 -9.77 -17.31 9.33
CA GLU A 104 -8.33 -17.26 9.64
C GLU A 104 -7.47 -17.32 8.38
N GLN A 105 -7.83 -18.20 7.43
CA GLN A 105 -7.12 -18.26 6.15
C GLN A 105 -7.30 -16.97 5.35
N CYS A 106 -8.53 -16.45 5.23
CA CYS A 106 -8.77 -15.21 4.49
C CYS A 106 -8.03 -14.02 5.10
N MET A 107 -7.94 -13.94 6.43
CA MET A 107 -7.16 -12.93 7.14
C MET A 107 -5.67 -13.04 6.81
N LEU A 108 -5.12 -14.25 6.89
CA LEU A 108 -3.71 -14.52 6.57
C LEU A 108 -3.38 -14.16 5.12
N PHE A 109 -4.19 -14.59 4.16
CA PHE A 109 -3.97 -14.30 2.74
C PHE A 109 -4.17 -12.82 2.41
N SER A 110 -5.12 -12.13 3.05
CA SER A 110 -5.34 -10.69 2.85
C SER A 110 -4.14 -9.87 3.33
N THR A 111 -3.67 -10.13 4.55
CA THR A 111 -2.52 -9.42 5.15
C THR A 111 -1.22 -9.71 4.38
N TRP A 112 -0.96 -10.96 4.00
CA TRP A 112 0.20 -11.30 3.17
C TRP A 112 0.11 -10.75 1.74
N GLY A 113 -1.07 -10.75 1.13
CA GLY A 113 -1.30 -10.19 -0.20
C GLY A 113 -0.97 -8.69 -0.27
N VAL A 114 -1.38 -7.93 0.76
CA VAL A 114 -0.99 -6.52 0.94
C VAL A 114 0.52 -6.35 0.96
N LYS A 115 1.24 -7.19 1.73
CA LYS A 115 2.69 -7.12 1.85
C LYS A 115 3.39 -7.42 0.53
N ILE A 116 2.93 -8.42 -0.21
CA ILE A 116 3.46 -8.75 -1.54
C ILE A 116 3.26 -7.56 -2.50
N CYS A 117 2.08 -6.93 -2.49
CA CYS A 117 1.80 -5.74 -3.30
C CYS A 117 2.74 -4.57 -2.94
N MET A 118 2.93 -4.29 -1.65
CA MET A 118 3.79 -3.18 -1.21
C MET A 118 5.27 -3.48 -1.48
N LEU A 119 5.71 -4.71 -1.28
CA LEU A 119 7.08 -5.15 -1.53
C LEU A 119 7.44 -5.06 -3.01
N THR A 120 6.54 -5.47 -3.91
CA THR A 120 6.75 -5.37 -5.37
C THR A 120 6.80 -3.91 -5.84
N MET A 121 6.01 -3.04 -5.23
CA MET A 121 6.14 -1.59 -5.43
C MET A 121 7.50 -1.06 -4.96
N PHE A 122 7.96 -1.45 -3.75
CA PHE A 122 9.25 -1.02 -3.23
C PHE A 122 10.45 -1.56 -4.02
N TRP A 123 10.34 -2.79 -4.54
CA TRP A 123 11.34 -3.37 -5.43
C TRP A 123 11.59 -2.49 -6.66
N ARG A 124 10.52 -1.95 -7.26
CA ARG A 124 10.61 -1.04 -8.40
C ARG A 124 11.19 0.32 -8.01
N LEU A 125 10.78 0.85 -6.86
CA LEU A 125 11.26 2.15 -6.38
C LEU A 125 12.76 2.13 -6.03
N THR A 126 13.25 0.99 -5.54
CA THR A 126 14.64 0.82 -5.08
C THR A 126 15.59 0.33 -6.17
N GLN A 127 15.18 0.34 -7.44
CA GLN A 127 16.01 -0.14 -8.55
C GLN A 127 17.40 0.53 -8.59
N ASN A 128 17.52 1.81 -8.28
CA ASN A 128 18.79 2.51 -8.40
C ASN A 128 19.69 2.42 -7.14
N PHE A 129 19.24 1.78 -6.06
CA PHE A 129 19.95 1.76 -4.78
C PHE A 129 20.29 0.33 -4.35
N ARG A 130 21.55 -0.11 -4.56
CA ARG A 130 22.01 -1.49 -4.29
C ARG A 130 21.73 -1.96 -2.86
N LEU A 131 22.02 -1.13 -1.85
CA LEU A 131 21.78 -1.47 -0.44
C LEU A 131 20.28 -1.64 -0.12
N LEU A 132 19.44 -0.71 -0.56
CA LEU A 132 18.00 -0.82 -0.36
C LEU A 132 17.41 -2.02 -1.10
N ARG A 133 17.91 -2.33 -2.29
CA ARG A 133 17.47 -3.51 -3.05
C ARG A 133 17.81 -4.81 -2.31
N MET A 134 19.00 -4.91 -1.72
CA MET A 134 19.37 -6.06 -0.86
C MET A 134 18.44 -6.17 0.35
N TYR A 135 18.11 -5.04 0.99
CA TYR A 135 17.16 -5.00 2.10
C TYR A 135 15.75 -5.47 1.68
N VAL A 136 15.26 -5.06 0.51
CA VAL A 136 13.97 -5.54 -0.03
C VAL A 136 13.99 -7.06 -0.25
N LYS A 137 15.10 -7.65 -0.73
CA LYS A 137 15.22 -9.12 -0.85
C LYS A 137 15.17 -9.82 0.50
N LEU A 138 15.82 -9.26 1.52
CA LEU A 138 15.80 -9.81 2.88
C LEU A 138 14.37 -9.81 3.43
N ILE A 139 13.64 -8.71 3.27
CA ILE A 139 12.22 -8.64 3.64
C ILE A 139 11.41 -9.65 2.83
N ALA A 140 11.63 -9.78 1.53
CA ALA A 140 10.95 -10.78 0.70
C ALA A 140 11.11 -12.19 1.27
N ALA A 141 12.34 -12.55 1.67
CA ALA A 141 12.63 -13.83 2.30
C ALA A 141 11.92 -13.98 3.65
N LEU A 142 11.94 -12.95 4.51
CA LEU A 142 11.22 -12.95 5.79
C LEU A 142 9.71 -13.18 5.59
N ILE A 143 9.11 -12.51 4.61
CA ILE A 143 7.69 -12.64 4.28
C ILE A 143 7.38 -14.06 3.79
N ALA A 144 8.16 -14.59 2.85
CA ALA A 144 7.96 -15.92 2.29
C ALA A 144 8.15 -17.03 3.34
N VAL A 145 9.21 -16.95 4.14
CA VAL A 145 9.49 -17.90 5.23
C VAL A 145 8.42 -17.80 6.30
N GLY A 146 8.02 -16.59 6.69
CA GLY A 146 6.96 -16.39 7.67
C GLY A 146 5.63 -17.00 7.24
N PHE A 147 5.23 -16.81 5.98
CA PHE A 147 4.04 -17.45 5.42
C PHE A 147 4.13 -18.98 5.47
N LEU A 148 5.26 -19.55 5.04
CA LEU A 148 5.48 -20.99 5.05
C LEU A 148 5.41 -21.56 6.47
N VAL A 149 6.08 -20.92 7.44
CA VAL A 149 6.09 -21.35 8.84
C VAL A 149 4.67 -21.32 9.40
N ILE A 150 3.92 -20.22 9.21
CA ILE A 150 2.53 -20.13 9.69
C ILE A 150 1.65 -21.22 9.10
N MET A 151 1.75 -21.47 7.79
CA MET A 151 0.95 -22.49 7.12
C MET A 151 1.29 -23.90 7.61
N VAL A 152 2.59 -24.24 7.68
CA VAL A 152 3.04 -25.55 8.16
C VAL A 152 2.63 -25.75 9.61
N THR A 153 2.81 -24.77 10.48
CA THR A 153 2.47 -24.94 11.90
C THR A 153 0.96 -25.05 12.12
N TYR A 154 0.15 -24.30 11.35
CA TYR A 154 -1.31 -24.38 11.38
C TYR A 154 -1.84 -25.75 10.95
N TYR A 155 -1.42 -26.27 9.79
CA TYR A 155 -1.96 -27.53 9.27
C TYR A 155 -1.30 -28.78 9.85
N ALA A 156 -0.03 -28.70 10.29
CA ALA A 156 0.77 -29.87 10.59
C ALA A 156 1.31 -29.95 12.04
N VAL A 157 1.27 -28.89 12.84
CA VAL A 157 1.94 -28.89 14.15
C VAL A 157 0.97 -28.65 15.30
N TYR A 158 0.19 -27.57 15.27
CA TYR A 158 -0.52 -27.13 16.48
C TYR A 158 -1.76 -27.95 16.83
N CYS A 159 -2.39 -28.60 15.87
CA CYS A 159 -3.62 -29.35 16.11
C CYS A 159 -3.63 -30.66 15.32
N ARG A 160 -3.56 -31.78 16.04
CA ARG A 160 -3.52 -33.13 15.47
C ARG A 160 -4.51 -34.05 16.21
N PRO A 161 -5.47 -34.69 15.51
CA PRO A 161 -5.76 -34.58 14.07
C PRO A 161 -6.38 -33.22 13.71
N PHE A 162 -6.22 -32.78 12.45
CA PHE A 162 -6.74 -31.48 11.97
C PHE A 162 -8.26 -31.33 12.16
N SER A 163 -9.00 -32.45 12.22
CA SER A 163 -10.43 -32.45 12.53
C SER A 163 -10.79 -31.89 13.90
N GLN A 164 -9.84 -31.80 14.82
CA GLN A 164 -10.06 -31.21 16.14
C GLN A 164 -10.37 -29.70 16.10
N TYR A 165 -10.00 -29.00 15.01
CA TYR A 165 -10.39 -27.58 14.83
C TYR A 165 -11.89 -27.35 14.75
N TRP A 166 -12.68 -28.36 14.37
CA TRP A 166 -14.15 -28.29 14.34
C TRP A 166 -14.82 -29.44 15.09
N ALA A 167 -14.07 -30.20 15.88
CA ALA A 167 -14.62 -31.30 16.66
C ALA A 167 -15.45 -30.78 17.84
N MET A 168 -16.44 -31.56 18.26
CA MET A 168 -17.25 -31.31 19.45
C MET A 168 -17.55 -32.67 20.10
N PRO A 169 -17.01 -32.97 21.29
CA PRO A 169 -16.10 -32.14 22.10
C PRO A 169 -14.68 -32.09 21.51
N VAL A 170 -13.96 -31.03 21.83
CA VAL A 170 -12.54 -30.88 21.49
C VAL A 170 -11.70 -31.61 22.55
N ARG A 171 -10.72 -32.39 22.12
CA ARG A 171 -9.80 -33.11 23.03
C ARG A 171 -8.69 -32.23 23.58
N ASP A 172 -8.21 -31.29 22.77
CA ASP A 172 -7.16 -30.34 23.11
C ASP A 172 -7.66 -28.91 22.95
N MET A 173 -7.71 -28.17 24.04
CA MET A 173 -8.18 -26.78 24.04
C MET A 173 -7.36 -25.86 23.12
N GLN A 174 -6.10 -26.20 22.83
CA GLN A 174 -5.27 -25.47 21.87
C GLN A 174 -5.89 -25.44 20.44
N CYS A 175 -6.66 -26.47 20.07
CA CYS A 175 -7.38 -26.53 18.80
C CYS A 175 -8.62 -25.63 18.76
N ALA A 176 -9.20 -25.30 19.92
CA ALA A 176 -10.36 -24.40 20.01
C ALA A 176 -9.94 -22.93 20.17
N THR A 177 -8.85 -22.67 20.90
CA THR A 177 -8.38 -21.30 21.20
C THR A 177 -7.47 -20.70 20.14
N TYR A 178 -6.86 -21.52 19.27
CA TYR A 178 -5.89 -21.07 18.26
C TYR A 178 -4.65 -20.34 18.82
N GLN A 179 -4.35 -20.47 20.12
CA GLN A 179 -3.39 -19.61 20.81
C GLN A 179 -1.98 -19.64 20.19
N ASN A 180 -1.35 -20.80 20.07
CA ASN A 180 -0.02 -20.94 19.46
C ASN A 180 0.03 -20.43 18.01
N TYR A 181 -1.01 -20.71 17.21
CA TYR A 181 -1.13 -20.16 15.86
C TYR A 181 -1.19 -18.62 15.87
N SER A 182 -2.01 -18.04 16.75
CA SER A 182 -2.18 -16.60 16.88
C SER A 182 -0.86 -15.91 17.28
N ILE A 183 -0.07 -16.53 18.16
CA ILE A 183 1.27 -16.06 18.56
C ILE A 183 2.23 -16.08 17.37
N THR A 184 2.37 -17.21 16.67
CA THR A 184 3.28 -17.33 15.53
C THR A 184 2.91 -16.37 14.41
N GLN A 185 1.61 -16.25 14.10
CA GLN A 185 1.12 -15.26 13.15
C GLN A 185 1.49 -13.84 13.60
N ALA A 186 1.29 -13.49 14.87
CA ALA A 186 1.61 -12.15 15.39
C ALA A 186 3.09 -11.80 15.23
N VAL A 187 3.99 -12.72 15.60
CA VAL A 187 5.44 -12.52 15.51
C VAL A 187 5.87 -12.21 14.08
N PHE A 188 5.46 -13.04 13.11
CA PHE A 188 5.82 -12.82 11.71
C PHE A 188 5.09 -11.62 11.10
N ASN A 189 3.84 -11.37 11.48
CA ASN A 189 3.06 -10.26 10.97
C ASN A 189 3.68 -8.91 11.37
N ILE A 190 3.90 -8.72 12.67
CA ILE A 190 4.45 -7.47 13.24
C ILE A 190 5.90 -7.25 12.80
N SER A 191 6.74 -8.29 12.81
CA SER A 191 8.16 -8.15 12.43
C SER A 191 8.32 -7.76 10.96
N SER A 192 7.53 -8.36 10.06
CA SER A 192 7.56 -8.00 8.64
C SER A 192 7.00 -6.60 8.37
N ASP A 193 5.93 -6.19 9.06
CA ASP A 193 5.41 -4.82 8.95
C ASP A 193 6.43 -3.78 9.42
N ALA A 194 7.06 -4.00 10.58
CA ALA A 194 8.09 -3.13 11.10
C ALA A 194 9.28 -2.99 10.12
N ALA A 195 9.72 -4.10 9.52
CA ALA A 195 10.77 -4.08 8.51
C ALA A 195 10.34 -3.30 7.24
N MET A 196 9.09 -3.44 6.81
CA MET A 196 8.56 -2.69 5.67
C MET A 196 8.44 -1.19 5.94
N LEU A 197 8.08 -0.78 7.17
CA LEU A 197 8.05 0.63 7.58
C LEU A 197 9.44 1.28 7.62
N ALA A 198 10.48 0.51 7.90
CA ALA A 198 11.85 1.02 7.92
C ALA A 198 12.37 1.37 6.51
N LEU A 199 11.81 0.77 5.45
CA LEU A 199 12.26 0.92 4.07
C LEU A 199 12.22 2.37 3.53
N PRO A 200 11.13 3.15 3.68
CA PRO A 200 11.10 4.55 3.21
C PRO A 200 12.01 5.49 4.00
N PHE A 201 12.49 5.11 5.18
CA PHE A 201 13.20 6.01 6.08
C PHE A 201 14.60 6.43 5.58
N PRO A 202 15.46 5.53 5.06
CA PRO A 202 16.70 5.91 4.38
C PRO A 202 16.49 6.76 3.14
N LEU A 203 15.41 6.49 2.37
CA LEU A 203 15.06 7.28 1.20
C LEU A 203 14.71 8.73 1.60
N LEU A 204 13.99 8.89 2.71
CA LEU A 204 13.63 10.20 3.27
C LEU A 204 14.82 11.01 3.75
N ARG A 205 15.80 10.38 4.42
CA ARG A 205 16.97 11.09 4.94
C ARG A 205 17.86 11.66 3.83
N LYS A 206 17.99 10.95 2.70
CA LYS A 206 18.84 11.38 1.58
C LYS A 206 18.12 12.32 0.60
N ALA A 207 16.80 12.33 0.59
CA ALA A 207 16.03 13.11 -0.39
C ALA A 207 15.85 14.57 0.08
N GLN A 208 16.62 15.49 -0.51
CA GLN A 208 16.43 16.95 -0.41
C GLN A 208 15.12 17.39 -1.12
N MET A 209 13.97 16.96 -0.61
CA MET A 209 12.67 17.24 -1.22
C MET A 209 12.00 18.48 -0.61
N ARG A 210 11.36 19.29 -1.47
CA ARG A 210 10.50 20.41 -1.07
C ARG A 210 9.50 19.99 0.01
N ARG A 211 9.28 20.85 1.02
CA ARG A 211 8.50 20.57 2.26
C ARG A 211 7.16 19.85 2.02
N GLY A 212 6.41 20.20 0.96
CA GLY A 212 5.15 19.52 0.64
C GLY A 212 5.28 18.01 0.31
N LYS A 213 6.38 17.58 -0.30
CA LYS A 213 6.65 16.15 -0.59
C LYS A 213 6.99 15.37 0.69
N LYS A 214 7.57 16.05 1.69
CA LYS A 214 7.96 15.49 2.98
C LYS A 214 6.74 15.20 3.86
N ILE A 215 5.77 16.13 3.90
CA ILE A 215 4.52 15.98 4.67
C ILE A 215 3.69 14.79 4.17
N MET A 216 3.52 14.66 2.86
CA MET A 216 2.69 13.57 2.30
C MET A 216 3.32 12.19 2.52
N LEU A 217 4.65 12.09 2.47
CA LEU A 217 5.37 10.84 2.75
C LEU A 217 5.36 10.50 4.23
N ALA A 218 5.41 11.51 5.12
CA ALA A 218 5.18 11.32 6.55
C ALA A 218 3.78 10.77 6.83
N GLY A 219 2.73 11.26 6.15
CA GLY A 219 1.37 10.74 6.30
C GLY A 219 1.23 9.25 5.95
N VAL A 220 1.91 8.78 4.89
CA VAL A 220 1.91 7.35 4.53
C VAL A 220 2.65 6.51 5.58
N MET A 221 3.76 7.02 6.14
CA MET A 221 4.45 6.34 7.23
C MET A 221 3.60 6.28 8.50
N SER A 222 2.89 7.34 8.85
CA SER A 222 1.99 7.37 10.01
C SER A 222 0.87 6.34 9.91
N LEU A 223 0.28 6.17 8.72
CA LEU A 223 -0.74 5.13 8.51
C LEU A 223 -0.18 3.71 8.69
N GLY A 224 1.07 3.49 8.30
CA GLY A 224 1.76 2.22 8.55
C GLY A 224 2.09 1.97 10.03
N VAL A 225 2.39 3.02 10.81
CA VAL A 225 2.51 2.89 12.27
C VAL A 225 1.15 2.54 12.90
N PHE A 226 0.08 3.13 12.38
CA PHE A 226 -1.29 2.82 12.83
C PHE A 226 -1.68 1.36 12.55
N THR A 227 -1.30 0.78 11.41
CA THR A 227 -1.58 -0.64 11.13
C THR A 227 -0.88 -1.57 12.12
N ILE A 228 0.37 -1.25 12.52
CA ILE A 228 1.07 -2.01 13.56
C ILE A 228 0.36 -1.89 14.91
N ALA A 229 -0.07 -0.69 15.29
CA ALA A 229 -0.83 -0.50 16.52
C ALA A 229 -2.15 -1.28 16.50
N ALA A 230 -2.86 -1.30 15.37
CA ALA A 230 -4.09 -2.08 15.19
C ALA A 230 -3.84 -3.59 15.30
N ALA A 231 -2.74 -4.10 14.72
CA ALA A 231 -2.36 -5.51 14.84
C ALA A 231 -2.00 -5.90 16.28
N ILE A 232 -1.29 -5.03 17.01
CA ILE A 232 -0.97 -5.25 18.44
C ILE A 232 -2.26 -5.30 19.25
N LEU A 233 -3.17 -4.34 19.04
CA LEU A 233 -4.44 -4.30 19.77
C LEU A 233 -5.31 -5.52 19.46
N ASN A 234 -5.39 -5.96 18.20
CA ASN A 234 -6.07 -7.20 17.82
C ASN A 234 -5.61 -8.38 18.69
N LYS A 235 -4.29 -8.56 18.80
CA LYS A 235 -3.70 -9.65 19.57
C LYS A 235 -3.94 -9.50 21.07
N VAL A 236 -3.86 -8.29 21.62
CA VAL A 236 -4.19 -8.03 23.02
C VAL A 236 -5.63 -8.44 23.33
N PHE A 237 -6.60 -8.05 22.49
CA PHE A 237 -8.00 -8.41 22.71
C PHE A 237 -8.28 -9.91 22.47
N ASN A 238 -7.59 -10.53 21.51
CA ASN A 238 -7.68 -11.98 21.26
C ASN A 238 -7.22 -12.81 22.47
N PHE A 239 -6.16 -12.37 23.18
CA PHE A 239 -5.66 -13.07 24.36
C PHE A 239 -6.37 -12.68 25.66
N ALA A 240 -6.83 -11.43 25.80
CA ALA A 240 -7.47 -10.96 27.03
C ALA A 240 -8.91 -11.50 27.20
N SER A 241 -9.63 -11.74 26.11
CA SER A 241 -11.04 -12.14 26.14
C SER A 241 -11.35 -13.21 25.10
N PRO A 242 -10.77 -14.42 25.22
CA PRO A 242 -10.86 -15.47 24.20
C PRO A 242 -12.30 -16.01 24.00
N LEU A 243 -13.16 -15.87 25.01
CA LEU A 243 -14.57 -16.26 24.96
C LEU A 243 -15.47 -15.22 24.28
N THR A 244 -14.96 -14.01 24.02
CA THR A 244 -15.74 -12.93 23.38
C THR A 244 -15.39 -12.81 21.91
N THR A 245 -16.36 -12.47 21.07
CA THR A 245 -16.10 -12.21 19.63
C THR A 245 -15.54 -10.81 19.35
N THR A 246 -15.07 -10.09 20.39
CA THR A 246 -14.48 -8.75 20.28
C THR A 246 -13.28 -8.69 19.33
N TYR A 247 -12.52 -9.79 19.23
CA TYR A 247 -11.39 -9.89 18.30
C TYR A 247 -11.81 -9.71 16.82
N GLN A 248 -13.06 -10.06 16.46
CA GLN A 248 -13.54 -9.93 15.09
C GLN A 248 -13.62 -8.46 14.63
N LEU A 249 -13.96 -7.53 15.54
CA LEU A 249 -13.93 -6.09 15.24
C LEU A 249 -12.50 -5.62 14.90
N TRP A 250 -11.51 -6.13 15.63
CA TRP A 250 -10.12 -5.83 15.36
C TRP A 250 -9.60 -6.48 14.08
N TYR A 251 -10.10 -7.67 13.70
CA TYR A 251 -9.83 -8.27 12.40
C TYR A 251 -10.31 -7.39 11.25
N ILE A 252 -11.55 -6.87 11.32
CA ILE A 252 -12.08 -5.92 10.33
C ILE A 252 -11.14 -4.73 10.22
N ARG A 253 -10.77 -4.10 11.35
CA ARG A 253 -9.93 -2.90 11.37
C ARG A 253 -8.52 -3.17 10.84
N GLU A 254 -7.86 -4.25 11.25
CA GLU A 254 -6.52 -4.61 10.80
C GLU A 254 -6.49 -4.88 9.29
N ALA A 255 -7.38 -5.74 8.78
CA ALA A 255 -7.41 -6.06 7.36
C ALA A 255 -7.72 -4.82 6.50
N SER A 256 -8.69 -4.01 6.92
CA SER A 256 -9.10 -2.81 6.20
C SER A 256 -7.98 -1.76 6.14
N THR A 257 -7.34 -1.50 7.28
CA THR A 257 -6.27 -0.50 7.37
C THR A 257 -5.04 -0.90 6.56
N ALA A 258 -4.70 -2.20 6.52
CA ALA A 258 -3.65 -2.72 5.64
C ALA A 258 -3.97 -2.47 4.15
N ILE A 259 -5.21 -2.73 3.72
CA ILE A 259 -5.68 -2.43 2.36
C ILE A 259 -5.60 -0.92 2.08
N TYR A 260 -5.99 -0.07 3.04
CA TYR A 260 -5.90 1.39 2.87
C TYR A 260 -4.47 1.85 2.64
N VAL A 261 -3.54 1.43 3.51
CA VAL A 261 -2.12 1.79 3.42
C VAL A 261 -1.56 1.40 2.06
N ALA A 262 -1.84 0.18 1.60
CA ALA A 262 -1.32 -0.33 0.34
C ALA A 262 -1.84 0.44 -0.88
N ASN A 263 -3.14 0.76 -0.89
CA ASN A 263 -3.76 1.53 -1.98
C ASN A 263 -3.30 3.01 -1.96
N MET A 264 -3.21 3.62 -0.77
CA MET A 264 -2.72 5.00 -0.62
C MET A 264 -1.25 5.14 -1.00
N ALA A 265 -0.39 4.18 -0.62
CA ALA A 265 1.02 4.17 -1.02
C ALA A 265 1.17 4.21 -2.55
N CYS A 266 0.33 3.49 -3.29
CA CYS A 266 0.32 3.49 -4.76
C CYS A 266 -0.24 4.77 -5.38
N LEU A 267 -1.23 5.40 -4.74
CA LEU A 267 -1.82 6.67 -5.20
C LEU A 267 -0.89 7.87 -4.98
N SER A 268 0.01 7.77 -4.00
CA SER A 268 0.92 8.85 -3.61
C SER A 268 1.72 9.50 -4.76
N PRO A 269 2.41 8.75 -5.66
CA PRO A 269 3.12 9.34 -6.78
C PRO A 269 2.21 10.03 -7.82
N LEU A 270 0.96 9.62 -7.96
CA LEU A 270 0.00 10.17 -8.93
C LEU A 270 -0.69 11.42 -8.40
N ILE A 271 -1.08 11.41 -7.12
CA ILE A 271 -1.52 12.60 -6.39
C ILE A 271 -0.46 13.70 -6.55
N ARG A 272 0.83 13.38 -6.42
CA ARG A 272 1.92 14.35 -6.63
C ARG A 272 1.92 14.99 -8.03
N ARG A 273 1.61 14.23 -9.10
CA ARG A 273 1.58 14.76 -10.47
C ARG A 273 0.37 15.69 -10.70
N VAL A 274 -0.80 15.28 -10.23
CA VAL A 274 -2.06 16.03 -10.42
C VAL A 274 -2.11 17.29 -9.55
N PHE A 275 -1.65 17.23 -8.30
CA PHE A 275 -1.64 18.40 -7.42
C PHE A 275 -0.50 19.37 -7.73
N SER A 276 0.67 18.89 -8.19
CA SER A 276 1.75 19.78 -8.61
C SER A 276 1.42 20.57 -9.87
N SER A 277 0.66 20.00 -10.83
CA SER A 277 0.24 20.72 -12.04
C SER A 277 -0.83 21.77 -11.75
N LYS A 278 -1.84 21.45 -10.91
CA LYS A 278 -2.87 22.42 -10.49
C LYS A 278 -2.31 23.56 -9.65
N MET A 279 -1.38 23.28 -8.74
CA MET A 279 -0.72 24.33 -7.93
C MET A 279 0.13 25.26 -8.81
N TYR A 280 0.90 24.71 -9.76
CA TYR A 280 1.71 25.49 -10.69
C TYR A 280 0.86 26.36 -11.63
N GLN A 281 -0.27 25.83 -12.12
CA GLN A 281 -1.24 26.61 -12.90
C GLN A 281 -1.89 27.73 -12.07
N LYS A 282 -2.20 27.51 -10.78
CA LYS A 282 -2.77 28.54 -9.91
C LYS A 282 -1.76 29.66 -9.62
N THR A 283 -0.48 29.32 -9.42
CA THR A 283 0.60 30.32 -9.22
C THR A 283 0.88 31.13 -10.48
N ASN A 284 0.86 30.52 -11.67
CA ASN A 284 0.99 31.25 -12.94
C ASN A 284 -0.21 32.16 -13.22
N ARG A 285 -1.43 31.75 -12.84
CA ARG A 285 -2.62 32.62 -12.94
C ARG A 285 -2.53 33.83 -12.00
N LEU A 286 -2.01 33.65 -10.78
CA LEU A 286 -1.80 34.75 -9.83
C LEU A 286 -0.65 35.69 -10.26
N HIS A 287 0.46 35.16 -10.79
CA HIS A 287 1.56 36.00 -11.33
C HIS A 287 1.16 36.72 -12.62
N GLY A 288 0.38 36.08 -13.50
CA GLY A 288 -0.17 36.71 -14.70
C GLY A 288 -1.20 37.80 -14.38
N GLN A 289 -1.93 37.68 -13.27
CA GLN A 289 -2.80 38.75 -12.77
C GLN A 289 -1.99 39.91 -12.16
N HIS A 290 -0.93 39.64 -11.41
CA HIS A 290 -0.08 40.71 -10.83
C HIS A 290 0.67 41.52 -11.90
N ALA A 291 1.08 40.89 -13.01
CA ALA A 291 1.65 41.57 -14.19
C ALA A 291 0.62 42.38 -15.00
N ARG A 292 -0.69 42.16 -14.76
CA ARG A 292 -1.78 42.92 -15.40
C ARG A 292 -2.19 44.15 -14.58
N TRP A 293 -1.92 44.16 -13.27
CA TRP A 293 -2.20 45.28 -12.37
C TRP A 293 -1.08 46.33 -12.34
N HIS A 294 0.18 45.91 -12.45
CA HIS A 294 1.27 46.81 -12.86
C HIS A 294 1.25 46.87 -14.38
N GLY A 295 0.66 47.92 -14.96
CA GLY A 295 0.51 48.10 -16.41
C GLY A 295 1.82 48.11 -17.20
N ILE A 296 2.44 46.93 -17.35
CA ILE A 296 3.55 46.70 -18.25
C ILE A 296 2.94 46.22 -19.55
N ASP A 297 2.72 47.17 -20.46
CA ASP A 297 2.32 46.88 -21.83
C ASP A 297 3.34 45.92 -22.49
N PRO A 298 2.92 44.75 -23.02
CA PRO A 298 3.82 43.82 -23.71
C PRO A 298 4.37 44.37 -25.02
N SER A 299 3.88 45.51 -25.49
CA SER A 299 4.23 46.12 -26.79
C SER A 299 5.54 46.92 -26.77
N SER A 300 6.20 47.06 -25.62
CA SER A 300 7.47 47.81 -25.49
C SER A 300 8.72 46.92 -25.36
N ALA A 301 8.58 45.61 -25.14
CA ALA A 301 9.70 44.69 -24.94
C ALA A 301 10.31 44.13 -26.24
N SER A 302 10.04 44.72 -27.40
CA SER A 302 10.63 44.33 -28.70
C SER A 302 11.46 45.43 -29.38
N ARG A 303 11.81 46.52 -28.68
CA ARG A 303 12.69 47.58 -29.22
C ARG A 303 13.65 48.14 -28.19
N SER A 304 14.69 47.39 -27.82
CA SER A 304 15.95 47.96 -27.31
C SER A 304 17.06 46.91 -27.17
N MET A 305 17.56 46.39 -28.29
CA MET A 305 18.96 45.92 -28.32
C MET A 305 19.54 45.99 -29.74
N GLN A 306 19.50 47.18 -30.33
CA GLN A 306 20.37 47.56 -31.44
C GLN A 306 21.18 48.79 -31.00
N SER A 307 22.08 48.57 -30.05
CA SER A 307 23.14 49.53 -29.72
C SER A 307 24.44 49.04 -30.35
N LYS A 308 24.83 49.78 -31.41
CA LYS A 308 26.17 49.95 -31.99
C LYS A 308 27.28 49.06 -31.40
N LYS A 309 27.68 48.01 -32.14
CA LYS A 309 29.05 47.47 -32.06
C LYS A 309 29.89 48.15 -33.13
N ASN A 310 30.58 49.23 -32.73
CA ASN A 310 31.73 49.76 -33.45
C ASN A 310 32.93 48.84 -33.12
N PRO A 311 33.65 48.26 -34.10
CA PRO A 311 34.80 47.40 -33.81
C PRO A 311 36.00 48.29 -33.46
N ARG A 312 36.40 48.30 -32.19
CA ARG A 312 37.73 48.81 -31.82
C ARG A 312 38.74 47.69 -32.03
N CYS A 313 39.52 47.86 -33.09
CA CYS A 313 40.79 47.18 -33.32
C CYS A 313 41.67 47.32 -32.07
N TRP A 314 42.12 46.19 -31.54
CA TRP A 314 43.32 46.11 -30.72
C TRP A 314 44.35 45.35 -31.54
N HIS A 315 45.39 46.07 -31.95
CA HIS A 315 46.64 45.48 -32.41
C HIS A 315 47.26 44.64 -31.30
N PRO A 316 47.92 43.53 -31.66
CA PRO A 316 49.29 43.34 -31.19
C PRO A 316 50.24 43.26 -32.38
N ILE A 317 51.24 44.14 -32.36
CA ILE A 317 52.44 44.07 -33.20
C ILE A 317 53.40 43.13 -32.48
N HIS A 318 53.76 42.00 -33.08
CA HIS A 318 55.16 41.64 -33.39
C HIS A 318 55.29 40.23 -34.01
N LEU A 319 55.71 40.24 -35.28
CA LEU A 319 56.75 39.41 -35.91
C LEU A 319 56.70 37.87 -35.84
N SER A 320 56.35 37.27 -36.98
CA SER A 320 57.29 36.69 -37.97
C SER A 320 57.00 35.25 -38.44
N HIS A 321 57.15 35.08 -39.75
CA HIS A 321 57.33 33.87 -40.56
C HIS A 321 56.15 32.93 -40.90
N ALA A 322 55.73 33.09 -42.18
CA ALA A 322 55.77 32.07 -43.25
C ALA A 322 54.49 31.31 -43.67
N SER A 323 54.30 31.33 -45.00
CA SER A 323 53.57 30.41 -45.90
C SER A 323 52.04 30.55 -46.11
N GLU A 324 51.72 31.29 -47.19
CA GLU A 324 50.90 30.90 -48.36
C GLU A 324 49.55 30.16 -48.23
N GLY A 325 48.49 30.75 -48.84
CA GLY A 325 47.52 29.98 -49.64
C GLY A 325 46.02 30.32 -49.53
N LYS A 326 45.50 31.13 -50.49
CA LYS A 326 44.16 31.10 -51.17
C LYS A 326 42.88 31.07 -50.30
N PHE A 327 42.07 32.14 -50.19
CA PHE A 327 41.14 32.75 -51.18
C PHE A 327 40.17 31.75 -51.85
N ASP A 328 38.94 31.60 -51.31
CA ASP A 328 37.68 31.89 -52.05
C ASP A 328 36.38 31.53 -51.27
N GLN A 329 35.74 32.60 -50.84
CA GLN A 329 34.32 32.94 -50.75
C GLN A 329 33.23 31.90 -51.15
N CYS A 330 32.59 31.37 -50.12
CA CYS A 330 31.14 31.41 -49.86
C CYS A 330 30.24 31.91 -51.01
N THR A 331 29.60 30.99 -51.76
CA THR A 331 28.42 31.32 -52.58
C THR A 331 27.40 30.16 -52.59
N MET A 332 26.16 30.56 -52.28
CA MET A 332 24.89 29.96 -52.71
C MET A 332 24.48 28.58 -52.18
N SER A 333 23.77 28.63 -51.06
CA SER A 333 22.73 27.67 -50.70
C SER A 333 21.38 28.12 -51.28
N ILE A 334 20.61 27.17 -51.83
CA ILE A 334 19.14 27.19 -52.00
C ILE A 334 18.56 28.02 -53.17
N ARG A 335 18.52 27.40 -54.35
CA ARG A 335 17.41 27.48 -55.32
C ARG A 335 17.24 26.13 -56.03
N LYS A 336 16.74 25.12 -55.30
CA LYS A 336 16.09 23.93 -55.86
C LYS A 336 14.58 24.06 -55.64
N ALA A 337 13.94 24.84 -56.51
CA ALA A 337 12.50 24.85 -56.71
C ALA A 337 12.30 25.15 -58.19
N LEU A 338 12.35 24.09 -59.01
CA LEU A 338 11.89 23.98 -60.41
C LEU A 338 12.35 22.61 -60.95
N ARG A 339 11.54 21.57 -60.67
CA ARG A 339 11.30 20.33 -61.44
C ARG A 339 10.63 19.32 -60.50
N GLY A 340 9.33 19.12 -60.74
CA GLY A 340 8.39 18.36 -59.94
C GLY A 340 7.05 19.05 -60.05
#